data_AF-A0A2V6I3J7-F1
#
_entry.id   AF-A0A2V6I3J7-F1
#
_cell.length_a   1.000
_cell.length_b   1.000
_cell.length_c   1.000
_cell.angle_alpha   90.00
_cell.angle_beta   90.00
_cell.angle_gamma   90.00
#
_symmetry.space_group_name_H-M   'P 1'
#
loop_
_entity.id
_entity.type
_entity.pdbx_description
1 polymer ?
#
loop_
_entity_poly.entity_id
_entity_poly.type
_entity_poly.pdbx_seq_one_letter_code
_entity_poly.pdbx_strand_id
1 'polypeptide(L)'
;MPHSRDEVVAVVQKTFPADAHARVLELLGTYGVESYERERERVQLAILKLSEGNEEKLREFIAVAKRDYRDVLFWAEYPEESRLDTPGKRERVRKMFEKFGIKPPDDL
;
A
#
# COMPACT_ATOMS: atom_id res chain seq x y z
N MET A 1 16.79 -7.19 -6.03
CA MET A 1 17.61 -6.07 -6.57
C MET A 1 17.53 -4.93 -5.58
N PRO A 2 18.58 -4.13 -5.37
CA PRO A 2 18.46 -2.91 -4.57
C PRO A 2 17.54 -1.93 -5.31
N HIS A 3 16.54 -1.41 -4.63
CA HIS A 3 15.69 -0.34 -5.16
C HIS A 3 16.50 0.96 -5.20
N SER A 4 16.32 1.76 -6.24
CA SER A 4 17.07 3.01 -6.44
C SER A 4 16.13 4.20 -6.63
N ARG A 5 16.67 5.40 -6.40
CA ARG A 5 15.93 6.64 -6.67
C ARG A 5 15.57 6.78 -8.15
N ASP A 6 16.44 6.33 -9.05
CA ASP A 6 16.19 6.36 -10.49
C ASP A 6 15.03 5.44 -10.88
N GLU A 7 14.91 4.28 -10.22
CA GLU A 7 13.76 3.38 -10.39
C GLU A 7 12.45 4.09 -9.99
N VAL A 8 12.43 4.79 -8.84
CA VAL A 8 11.27 5.56 -8.40
C VAL A 8 10.89 6.62 -9.43
N VAL A 9 11.86 7.37 -9.95
CA VAL A 9 11.63 8.41 -10.97
C VAL A 9 11.04 7.80 -12.24
N ALA A 10 11.61 6.69 -12.72
CA ALA A 10 11.12 5.99 -13.91
C ALA A 10 9.67 5.50 -13.75
N VAL A 11 9.32 4.98 -12.57
CA VAL A 11 7.94 4.54 -12.29
C VAL A 11 6.97 5.71 -12.23
N VAL A 12 7.34 6.85 -11.61
CA VAL A 12 6.51 8.07 -11.64
C VAL A 12 6.24 8.50 -13.07
N GLN A 13 7.29 8.56 -13.89
CA GLN A 13 7.18 8.99 -15.30
C GLN A 13 6.26 8.11 -16.12
N LYS A 14 6.23 6.80 -15.83
CA LYS A 14 5.38 5.82 -16.50
C LYS A 14 3.92 5.86 -16.04
N THR A 15 3.68 6.26 -14.79
CA THR A 15 2.37 6.06 -14.12
C THR A 15 1.53 7.34 -14.08
N PHE A 16 2.17 8.50 -14.02
CA PHE A 16 1.51 9.80 -13.87
C PHE A 16 1.69 10.68 -15.11
N PRO A 17 0.78 11.64 -15.35
CA PRO A 17 0.95 12.61 -16.43
C PRO A 17 2.13 13.55 -16.14
N ALA A 18 2.78 14.07 -17.19
CA ALA A 18 4.04 14.81 -17.10
C ALA A 18 3.98 16.06 -16.21
N ASP A 19 2.84 16.74 -16.19
CA ASP A 19 2.56 17.91 -15.34
C ASP A 19 2.40 17.58 -13.85
N ALA A 20 2.22 16.30 -13.50
CA ALA A 20 2.14 15.81 -12.13
C ALA A 20 3.46 15.28 -11.58
N HIS A 21 4.45 14.96 -12.44
CA HIS A 21 5.71 14.29 -12.02
C HIS A 21 6.42 15.01 -10.87
N ALA A 22 6.58 16.33 -10.97
CA ALA A 22 7.26 17.12 -9.94
C ALA A 22 6.53 17.06 -8.59
N ARG A 23 5.20 17.22 -8.60
CA ARG A 23 4.38 17.15 -7.37
C ARG A 23 4.43 15.77 -6.74
N VAL A 24 4.32 14.70 -7.54
CA VAL A 24 4.36 13.31 -7.06
C VAL A 24 5.73 13.00 -6.43
N LEU A 25 6.83 13.43 -7.06
CA LEU A 25 8.17 13.23 -6.52
C LEU A 25 8.41 13.99 -5.22
N GLU A 26 7.85 15.19 -5.09
CA GLU A 26 7.88 15.98 -3.85
C GLU A 26 7.12 15.25 -2.72
N LEU A 27 5.90 14.77 -3.00
CA LEU A 27 5.09 14.03 -2.02
C LEU A 27 5.79 12.75 -1.56
N LEU A 28 6.31 11.95 -2.49
CA LEU A 28 7.10 10.76 -2.14
C LEU A 28 8.34 11.11 -1.32
N GLY A 29 8.93 12.28 -1.58
CA GLY A 29 10.08 12.80 -0.85
C GLY A 29 9.83 12.98 0.65
N THR A 30 8.57 13.13 1.06
CA THR A 30 8.17 13.26 2.47
C THR A 30 8.31 11.96 3.27
N TYR A 31 8.41 10.80 2.61
CA TYR A 31 8.68 9.51 3.25
C TYR A 31 10.19 9.18 3.21
N GLY A 32 10.69 8.61 4.32
CA GLY A 32 12.10 8.31 4.53
C GLY A 32 12.88 9.47 5.15
N VAL A 33 12.18 10.37 5.86
CA VAL A 33 12.76 11.52 6.56
C VAL A 33 13.04 11.17 8.02
N GLU A 34 12.09 10.49 8.66
CA GLU A 34 12.23 10.07 10.06
C GLU A 34 13.08 8.80 10.17
N SER A 35 13.80 8.64 11.29
CA SER A 35 14.72 7.50 11.50
C SER A 35 14.04 6.13 11.46
N TYR A 36 12.74 6.08 11.74
CA TYR A 36 11.92 4.87 11.70
C TYR A 36 11.27 4.61 10.33
N GLU A 37 11.30 5.57 9.40
CA GLU A 37 10.80 5.44 8.02
C GLU A 37 11.86 4.75 7.15
N ARG A 38 12.01 3.44 7.35
CA ARG A 38 13.05 2.65 6.68
C ARG A 38 12.65 2.28 5.25
N GLU A 39 13.63 1.76 4.53
CA GLU A 39 13.44 1.15 3.19
C GLU A 39 12.82 2.14 2.19
N ARG A 40 13.30 3.39 2.21
CA ARG A 40 12.73 4.53 1.51
C ARG A 40 12.29 4.22 0.08
N GLU A 41 13.20 3.73 -0.76
CA GLU A 41 12.92 3.48 -2.17
C GLU A 41 11.93 2.31 -2.35
N ARG A 42 12.07 1.23 -1.57
CA ARG A 42 11.15 0.08 -1.60
C ARG A 42 9.72 0.50 -1.25
N VAL A 43 9.57 1.30 -0.21
CA VAL A 43 8.26 1.79 0.25
C VAL A 43 7.69 2.80 -0.76
N GLN A 44 8.50 3.71 -1.30
CA GLN A 44 8.06 4.63 -2.35
C GLN A 44 7.51 3.89 -3.57
N LEU A 45 8.16 2.80 -3.99
CA LEU A 45 7.68 1.94 -5.09
C LEU A 45 6.37 1.20 -4.73
N ALA A 46 6.24 0.74 -3.49
CA ALA A 46 5.01 0.13 -2.99
C ALA A 46 3.83 1.12 -2.99
N ILE A 47 4.05 2.35 -2.51
CA ILE A 47 3.06 3.43 -2.55
C ILE A 47 2.66 3.73 -4.00
N LEU A 48 3.63 3.85 -4.91
CA LEU A 48 3.35 4.05 -6.34
C LEU A 48 2.49 2.93 -6.92
N LYS A 49 2.84 1.67 -6.64
CA LYS A 49 2.08 0.49 -7.06
C LYS A 49 0.63 0.52 -6.57
N LEU A 50 0.40 0.83 -5.29
CA LEU A 50 -0.92 0.85 -4.68
C LEU A 50 -1.75 2.09 -5.09
N SER A 51 -1.09 3.19 -5.41
CA SER A 51 -1.74 4.43 -5.84
C SER A 51 -2.37 4.35 -7.23
N GLU A 52 -1.88 3.45 -8.10
CA GLU A 52 -2.39 3.24 -9.46
C GLU A 52 -2.51 4.53 -10.29
N GLY A 53 -1.60 5.50 -10.07
CA GLY A 53 -1.63 6.79 -10.78
C GLY A 53 -2.60 7.83 -10.20
N ASN A 54 -3.24 7.54 -9.07
CA ASN A 54 -4.13 8.45 -8.38
C ASN A 54 -3.39 9.22 -7.26
N GLU A 55 -3.33 10.55 -7.36
CA GLU A 55 -2.64 11.41 -6.38
C GLU A 55 -3.27 11.39 -4.98
N GLU A 56 -4.58 11.16 -4.86
CA GLU A 56 -5.28 11.06 -3.58
C GLU A 56 -4.87 9.77 -2.85
N LYS A 57 -4.96 8.62 -3.54
CA LYS A 57 -4.47 7.33 -3.03
C LYS A 57 -2.99 7.40 -2.65
N LEU A 58 -2.17 8.09 -3.45
CA LEU A 58 -0.75 8.30 -3.14
C LEU A 58 -0.56 8.95 -1.75
N ARG A 59 -1.33 10.01 -1.45
CA ARG A 59 -1.27 10.71 -0.16
C ARG A 59 -1.73 9.81 0.99
N GLU A 60 -2.80 9.03 0.76
CA GLU A 60 -3.28 8.06 1.75
C GLU A 60 -2.21 7.02 2.09
N PHE A 61 -1.58 6.41 1.08
CA PHE A 61 -0.54 5.40 1.31
C PHE A 61 0.74 5.99 1.90
N ILE A 62 1.08 7.26 1.62
CA ILE A 62 2.13 7.97 2.35
C ILE A 62 1.77 8.06 3.84
N ALA A 63 0.55 8.48 4.17
CA ALA A 63 0.11 8.59 5.57
C ALA A 63 0.13 7.22 6.29
N VAL A 64 -0.30 6.16 5.61
CA VAL A 64 -0.19 4.78 6.15
C VAL A 64 1.26 4.40 6.37
N ALA A 65 2.14 4.64 5.38
CA ALA A 65 3.55 4.28 5.48
C ALA A 65 4.25 5.00 6.65
N LYS A 66 3.92 6.27 6.90
CA LYS A 66 4.44 7.05 8.03
C LYS A 66 4.03 6.48 9.39
N ARG A 67 2.89 5.78 9.47
CA ARG A 67 2.43 5.09 10.68
C ARG A 67 3.07 3.71 10.83
N ASP A 68 2.96 2.90 9.79
CA ASP A 68 3.64 1.60 9.69
C ASP A 68 3.86 1.23 8.21
N TYR A 69 5.10 1.33 7.75
CA TYR A 69 5.45 1.05 6.36
C TYR A 69 5.29 -0.42 5.98
N ARG A 70 5.26 -1.33 6.96
CA ARG A 70 5.13 -2.78 6.71
C ARG A 70 3.75 -3.12 6.17
N ASP A 71 2.72 -2.37 6.54
CA ASP A 71 1.36 -2.54 5.99
C ASP A 71 1.37 -2.28 4.48
N VAL A 72 2.00 -1.18 4.07
CA VAL A 72 2.10 -0.78 2.66
C VAL A 72 2.91 -1.81 1.85
N LEU A 73 4.02 -2.30 2.41
CA LEU A 73 4.80 -3.37 1.78
C LEU A 73 3.98 -4.65 1.66
N PHE A 74 3.28 -5.06 2.72
CA PHE A 74 2.46 -6.26 2.72
C PHE A 74 1.36 -6.19 1.66
N TRP A 75 0.64 -5.07 1.57
CA TRP A 75 -0.42 -4.89 0.56
C TRP A 75 0.13 -4.88 -0.87
N ALA A 76 1.30 -4.27 -1.08
CA ALA A 76 1.93 -4.22 -2.40
C ALA A 76 2.48 -5.59 -2.83
N GLU A 77 3.03 -6.39 -1.93
CA GLU A 77 3.68 -7.67 -2.24
C GLU A 77 2.71 -8.86 -2.23
N TYR A 78 1.68 -8.80 -1.38
CA TYR A 78 0.71 -9.87 -1.19
C TYR A 78 -0.74 -9.38 -1.41
N PRO A 79 -1.09 -8.89 -2.61
CA PRO A 79 -2.41 -8.32 -2.87
C PRO A 79 -3.55 -9.31 -2.59
N GLU A 80 -3.40 -10.59 -2.93
CA GLU A 80 -4.40 -11.63 -2.66
C GLU A 80 -4.60 -11.88 -1.16
N GLU A 81 -3.51 -11.85 -0.38
CA GLU A 81 -3.58 -12.02 1.07
C GLU A 81 -4.01 -10.75 1.79
N SER A 82 -3.86 -9.59 1.17
CA SER A 82 -4.33 -8.32 1.73
C SER A 82 -5.83 -8.11 1.52
N ARG A 83 -6.43 -8.70 0.47
CA ARG A 83 -7.88 -8.66 0.24
C ARG A 83 -8.59 -9.21 1.47
N LEU A 84 -9.40 -8.36 2.11
CA LEU A 84 -10.22 -8.76 3.26
C LEU A 84 -11.36 -9.70 2.83
N ASP A 85 -11.79 -9.56 1.57
CA ASP A 85 -12.84 -10.37 0.97
C ASP A 85 -12.26 -11.44 0.02
N THR A 86 -11.87 -12.58 0.58
CA THR A 86 -11.64 -13.81 -0.21
C THR A 86 -12.55 -14.91 0.30
N PRO A 87 -13.01 -15.86 -0.53
CA PRO A 87 -13.86 -16.97 -0.07
C PRO A 87 -13.26 -17.71 1.13
N GLY A 88 -11.95 -17.93 1.13
CA GLY A 88 -11.24 -18.58 2.23
C GLY A 88 -11.08 -17.73 3.50
N LYS A 89 -11.13 -16.40 3.42
CA LYS A 89 -11.19 -15.51 4.61
C LYS A 89 -12.60 -15.37 5.14
N ARG A 90 -13.59 -15.21 4.26
CA ARG A 90 -15.03 -15.25 4.61
C ARG A 90 -15.35 -16.52 5.38
N GLU A 91 -14.91 -17.67 4.88
CA GLU A 91 -15.09 -18.96 5.55
C GLU A 91 -14.37 -19.04 6.91
N ARG A 92 -13.16 -18.48 7.03
CA ARG A 92 -12.43 -18.43 8.31
C ARG A 92 -13.13 -17.54 9.33
N VAL A 93 -13.62 -16.37 8.91
CA VAL A 93 -14.36 -15.43 9.76
C VAL A 93 -15.71 -16.04 10.16
N ARG A 94 -16.41 -16.70 9.24
CA ARG A 94 -17.64 -17.46 9.51
C ARG A 94 -17.43 -18.54 10.58
N LYS A 95 -16.41 -19.39 10.41
CA LYS A 95 -16.03 -20.40 11.42
C LYS A 95 -15.66 -19.79 12.77
N MET A 96 -15.06 -18.61 12.76
CA MET A 96 -14.75 -17.88 13.99
C MET A 96 -16.03 -17.46 14.72
N PHE A 97 -17.00 -16.83 14.02
CA PHE A 97 -18.31 -16.49 14.59
C PHE A 97 -19.03 -17.71 15.17
N GLU A 98 -19.10 -18.80 14.40
CA GLU A 98 -19.71 -20.06 14.84
C GLU A 98 -19.04 -20.65 16.09
N LYS A 99 -17.71 -20.63 16.15
CA LYS A 99 -16.94 -21.09 17.32
C LYS A 99 -17.26 -20.28 18.58
N PHE A 100 -17.55 -18.99 18.43
CA PHE A 100 -17.96 -18.12 19.53
C PHE A 100 -19.46 -18.18 19.84
N GLY A 101 -20.22 -19.03 19.16
CA GLY A 101 -21.67 -19.16 19.34
C GLY A 101 -22.46 -17.95 18.82
N ILE A 102 -21.85 -17.15 17.95
CA ILE A 102 -22.45 -15.94 17.37
C ILE A 102 -22.88 -16.27 15.94
N LYS A 103 -24.09 -15.87 15.53
CA LYS A 103 -24.53 -16.02 14.15
C LYS A 103 -23.67 -15.11 13.25
N PRO A 104 -23.00 -15.65 12.20
CA PRO A 104 -22.28 -14.81 11.26
C PRO A 104 -23.24 -13.90 10.48
N PRO A 105 -22.80 -12.68 10.08
CA PRO A 105 -23.57 -11.79 9.21
C PRO A 105 -23.98 -12.45 7.89
N ASP A 106 -25.17 -12.11 7.38
CA ASP A 106 -25.71 -12.74 6.17
C ASP A 106 -24.99 -12.29 4.87
N ASP A 107 -24.26 -11.16 4.93
CA ASP A 107 -23.48 -10.57 3.85
C ASP A 107 -21.99 -10.99 3.85
N LEU A 108 -21.64 -11.97 4.71
CA LEU A 108 -20.28 -12.45 4.91
C LEU A 108 -19.85 -13.55 3.94
#